data_AF-A0A968A2G2-F1
#
_entry.id   AF-A0A968A2G2-F1
#
_cell.length_a   1.000
_cell.length_b   1.000
_cell.length_c   1.000
_cell.angle_alpha   90.00
_cell.angle_beta   90.00
_cell.angle_gamma   90.00
#
_symmetry.space_group_name_H-M   'P 1'
#
loop_
_entity.id
_entity.type
_entity.pdbx_description
1 polymer ?
#
loop_
_entity_poly.entity_id
_entity_poly.type
_entity_poly.pdbx_seq_one_letter_code
_entity_poly.pdbx_strand_id
1 'polypeptide(L)'
;MKNLHQLPRHNLGLYRLEDFVGRSRELQQLSTWLSYHPVVAITGPSGAGKSTLATKLAVQEASNFTEGILWISATGNTAFNFYDIVRGIEDVLATGITKQLVSAWPLFVLQQLY
;
A
#
# COMPACT_ATOMS: atom_id res chain seq x y z
N MET A 1 -8.64 11.10 18.05
CA MET A 1 -8.68 10.55 16.68
C MET A 1 -7.84 11.45 15.78
N LYS A 2 -6.78 10.94 15.14
CA LYS A 2 -6.00 11.73 14.16
C LYS A 2 -6.92 12.11 12.99
N ASN A 3 -6.88 13.38 12.59
CA ASN A 3 -7.70 13.95 11.51
C ASN A 3 -7.38 13.22 10.19
N LEU A 4 -8.36 12.55 9.59
CA LEU A 4 -8.20 11.88 8.29
C LEU A 4 -7.89 12.86 7.15
N HIS A 5 -8.12 14.16 7.36
CA HIS A 5 -7.84 15.25 6.42
C HIS A 5 -6.35 15.60 6.23
N GLN A 6 -5.41 14.90 6.89
CA GLN A 6 -3.97 15.17 6.80
C GLN A 6 -3.14 13.99 6.24
N LEU A 7 -3.77 12.98 5.66
CA LEU A 7 -3.01 11.90 5.04
C LEU A 7 -2.30 12.40 3.76
N PRO A 8 -1.03 11.99 3.53
CA PRO A 8 -0.35 12.24 2.27
C PRO A 8 -1.08 11.50 1.14
N ARG A 9 -0.69 11.71 -0.12
CA ARG A 9 -1.35 11.03 -1.25
C ARG A 9 -1.38 9.52 -1.04
N HIS A 10 -2.55 8.91 -1.17
CA HIS A 10 -2.72 7.48 -0.90
C HIS A 10 -3.90 6.85 -1.63
N ASN A 11 -3.88 5.52 -1.75
CA ASN A 11 -5.02 4.68 -2.16
C ASN A 11 -5.41 3.64 -1.07
N LEU A 12 -5.08 3.92 0.19
CA LEU A 12 -5.46 3.08 1.34
C LEU A 12 -6.97 2.81 1.37
N GLY A 13 -7.35 1.54 1.58
CA GLY A 13 -8.74 1.14 1.77
C GLY A 13 -9.26 1.49 3.17
N LEU A 14 -9.53 2.78 3.42
CA LEU A 14 -9.91 3.30 4.74
C LEU A 14 -11.20 2.69 5.31
N TYR A 15 -12.11 2.21 4.44
CA TYR A 15 -13.30 1.44 4.83
C TYR A 15 -12.96 0.21 5.70
N ARG A 16 -11.73 -0.34 5.60
CA ARG A 16 -11.27 -1.46 6.44
C ARG A 16 -11.17 -1.08 7.92
N LEU A 17 -11.13 0.22 8.24
CA LEU A 17 -10.97 0.73 9.59
C LEU A 17 -12.31 1.01 10.29
N GLU A 18 -13.43 0.81 9.59
CA GLU A 18 -14.76 0.79 10.21
C GLU A 18 -14.77 -0.25 11.33
N ASP A 19 -15.20 0.15 12.52
CA ASP A 19 -15.23 -0.68 13.73
C ASP A 19 -13.88 -1.34 14.11
N PHE A 20 -12.75 -0.74 13.71
CA PHE A 20 -11.44 -1.22 14.11
C PHE A 20 -11.23 -1.10 15.61
N VAL A 21 -11.01 -2.24 16.28
CA VAL A 21 -10.81 -2.31 17.74
C VAL A 21 -9.59 -3.16 18.11
N GLY A 22 -8.96 -2.80 19.24
CA GLY A 22 -7.82 -3.54 19.79
C GLY A 22 -6.52 -3.42 18.97
N ARG A 23 -5.65 -4.41 19.09
CA ARG A 23 -4.37 -4.55 18.36
C ARG A 23 -3.28 -3.52 18.68
N SER A 24 -3.39 -2.78 19.79
CA SER A 24 -2.41 -1.77 20.17
C SER A 24 -0.98 -2.31 20.30
N ARG A 25 -0.84 -3.55 20.81
CA ARG A 25 0.47 -4.21 20.96
C ARG A 25 1.11 -4.51 19.61
N GLU A 26 0.35 -5.08 18.68
CA GLU A 26 0.81 -5.37 17.33
C GLU A 26 1.16 -4.09 16.58
N LEU A 27 0.35 -3.03 16.69
CA LEU A 27 0.64 -1.75 16.07
C LEU A 27 1.94 -1.11 16.61
N GLN A 28 2.15 -1.15 17.92
CA GLN A 28 3.39 -0.64 18.53
C GLN A 28 4.63 -1.42 18.05
N GLN A 29 4.52 -2.75 18.00
CA GLN A 29 5.59 -3.61 17.49
C GLN A 29 5.89 -3.33 16.02
N LEU A 30 4.85 -3.22 15.19
CA LEU A 30 5.01 -2.93 13.75
C LEU A 30 5.59 -1.54 13.50
N SER A 31 5.16 -0.51 14.24
CA SER A 31 5.72 0.86 14.17
C SER A 31 7.21 0.86 14.52
N THR A 32 7.59 0.10 15.56
CA THR A 32 8.99 -0.09 15.94
C THR A 32 9.76 -0.76 14.81
N TRP A 33 9.27 -1.89 14.29
CA TRP A 33 9.94 -2.61 13.20
C TRP A 33 10.08 -1.78 11.92
N LEU A 34 9.04 -1.04 11.52
CA LEU A 34 9.09 -0.19 10.33
C LEU A 34 10.14 0.92 10.45
N SER A 35 10.46 1.36 11.67
CA SER A 35 11.52 2.34 11.91
C SER A 35 12.93 1.80 11.72
N TYR A 36 13.12 0.47 11.82
CA TYR A 36 14.45 -0.17 11.74
C TYR A 36 14.62 -1.10 10.53
N HIS A 37 13.53 -1.49 9.88
CA HIS A 37 13.54 -2.47 8.81
C HIS A 37 12.81 -1.93 7.58
N PRO A 38 13.44 -2.00 6.39
CA PRO A 38 12.82 -1.53 5.15
C PRO A 38 11.66 -2.41 4.69
N VAL A 39 11.57 -3.65 5.19
CA VAL A 39 10.52 -4.60 4.85
C VAL A 39 10.04 -5.30 6.11
N VAL A 40 8.73 -5.30 6.32
CA VAL A 40 8.06 -5.99 7.43
C VAL A 40 6.96 -6.86 6.87
N ALA A 41 6.93 -8.14 7.25
CA ALA A 41 5.89 -9.08 6.84
C ALA A 41 4.86 -9.29 7.95
N ILE A 42 3.58 -9.19 7.61
CA ILE A 42 2.46 -9.54 8.50
C ILE A 42 1.87 -10.86 8.02
N THR A 43 2.05 -11.92 8.80
CA THR A 43 1.56 -13.27 8.48
C THR A 43 0.45 -13.70 9.44
N GLY A 44 -0.28 -14.76 9.07
CA GLY A 44 -1.35 -15.32 9.90
C GLY A 44 -2.54 -15.84 9.09
N PRO A 45 -3.51 -16.49 9.76
CA PRO A 45 -4.66 -17.14 9.11
C PRO A 45 -5.47 -16.22 8.19
N SER A 46 -6.21 -16.81 7.26
CA SER A 46 -7.21 -16.07 6.49
C SER A 46 -8.24 -15.43 7.44
N GLY A 47 -8.72 -14.24 7.11
CA GLY A 47 -9.67 -13.50 7.95
C GLY A 47 -9.10 -12.89 9.25
N ALA A 48 -7.83 -13.13 9.61
CA ALA A 48 -7.24 -12.61 10.86
C ALA A 48 -7.06 -11.07 10.93
N GLY A 49 -7.51 -10.33 9.93
CA GLY A 49 -7.44 -8.86 9.90
C GLY A 49 -6.09 -8.27 9.48
N LYS A 50 -5.20 -9.06 8.85
CA LYS A 50 -3.85 -8.61 8.43
C LYS A 50 -3.88 -7.34 7.58
N SER A 51 -4.72 -7.31 6.55
CA SER A 51 -4.83 -6.15 5.66
C SER A 51 -5.39 -4.93 6.38
N THR A 52 -6.31 -5.15 7.33
CA THR A 52 -6.85 -4.10 8.19
C THR A 52 -5.78 -3.54 9.13
N LEU A 53 -4.98 -4.42 9.76
CA LEU A 53 -3.86 -4.03 10.61
C LEU A 53 -2.79 -3.22 9.85
N ALA A 54 -2.43 -3.66 8.64
CA ALA A 54 -1.52 -2.93 7.76
C ALA A 54 -2.06 -1.55 7.37
N THR A 55 -3.36 -1.46 7.05
CA THR A 55 -4.02 -0.18 6.75
C THR A 55 -3.98 0.75 7.97
N LYS A 56 -4.23 0.21 9.17
CA LYS A 56 -4.20 1.00 10.40
C LYS A 56 -2.80 1.54 10.71
N LEU A 57 -1.77 0.70 10.56
CA LEU A 57 -0.37 1.09 10.72
C LEU A 57 -0.02 2.20 9.72
N ALA A 58 -0.36 2.04 8.44
CA ALA A 58 -0.09 3.03 7.40
C ALA A 58 -0.72 4.39 7.75
N VAL A 59 -1.95 4.42 8.26
CA VAL A 59 -2.59 5.66 8.73
C VAL A 59 -1.90 6.24 9.96
N GLN A 60 -1.40 5.41 10.89
CA GLN A 60 -0.70 5.89 12.08
C GLN A 60 0.66 6.52 11.77
N GLU A 61 1.38 5.92 10.84
CA GLU A 61 2.73 6.28 10.39
C GLU A 61 2.74 7.32 9.26
N ALA A 62 1.57 7.74 8.78
CA ALA A 62 1.45 8.59 7.60
C ALA A 62 2.27 9.89 7.63
N SER A 63 2.50 10.46 8.81
CA SER A 63 3.36 11.64 8.98
C SER A 63 4.84 11.40 8.67
N ASN A 64 5.28 10.14 8.68
CA ASN A 64 6.65 9.73 8.37
C ASN A 64 6.87 9.44 6.87
N PHE A 65 5.80 9.46 6.06
CA PHE A 65 5.82 9.14 4.62
C PHE A 65 5.13 10.26 3.83
N THR A 66 5.70 11.46 3.86
CA THR A 66 5.11 12.67 3.29
C THR A 66 4.93 12.63 1.77
N GLU A 67 5.73 11.80 1.09
CA GLU A 67 5.73 11.61 -0.35
C GLU A 67 4.51 10.82 -0.83
N GLY A 68 3.89 10.04 0.05
CA GLY A 68 2.72 9.24 -0.24
C GLY A 68 2.81 7.81 0.26
N ILE A 69 1.66 7.11 0.23
CA ILE A 69 1.53 5.73 0.67
C ILE A 69 0.78 4.93 -0.40
N LEU A 70 1.39 3.86 -0.87
CA LEU A 70 0.81 2.99 -1.88
C LEU A 70 0.35 1.68 -1.24
N TRP A 71 -0.91 1.35 -1.49
CA TRP A 71 -1.48 0.03 -1.30
C TRP A 71 -1.57 -0.67 -2.65
N ILE A 72 -0.94 -1.84 -2.77
CA ILE A 72 -1.01 -2.66 -3.97
C ILE A 72 -1.54 -4.02 -3.57
N SER A 73 -2.67 -4.42 -4.16
CA SER A 73 -3.28 -5.70 -3.84
C SER A 73 -2.67 -6.81 -4.69
N ALA A 74 -2.10 -7.82 -4.07
CA ALA A 74 -1.73 -9.08 -4.73
C ALA A 74 -2.88 -10.11 -4.76
N THR A 75 -4.10 -9.68 -4.45
CA THR A 75 -5.28 -10.54 -4.45
C THR A 75 -5.86 -10.67 -5.86
N GLY A 76 -6.18 -11.89 -6.28
CA GLY A 76 -6.85 -12.13 -7.56
C GLY A 76 -6.56 -13.54 -8.07
N ASN A 77 -7.00 -13.82 -9.28
CA ASN A 77 -6.73 -15.09 -9.98
C ASN A 77 -5.49 -14.99 -10.89
N THR A 78 -4.86 -13.82 -10.98
CA THR A 78 -3.66 -13.57 -11.78
C THR A 78 -2.45 -13.47 -10.86
N ALA A 79 -1.28 -13.86 -11.36
CA ALA A 79 -0.02 -13.60 -10.68
C ALA A 79 0.16 -12.09 -10.46
N PHE A 80 0.73 -11.73 -9.32
CA PHE A 80 1.14 -10.36 -9.04
C PHE A 80 2.32 -9.99 -9.95
N ASN A 81 2.17 -8.93 -10.74
CA ASN A 81 3.18 -8.53 -11.72
C ASN A 81 3.69 -7.11 -11.43
N PHE A 82 4.86 -6.80 -11.98
CA PHE A 82 5.45 -5.46 -11.88
C PHE A 82 4.50 -4.36 -12.39
N TYR A 83 3.63 -4.69 -13.35
CA TYR A 83 2.56 -3.79 -13.83
C TYR A 83 1.68 -3.22 -12.72
N ASP A 84 1.30 -4.07 -11.75
CA ASP A 84 0.38 -3.71 -10.68
C ASP A 84 1.02 -2.63 -9.79
N ILE A 85 2.34 -2.67 -9.65
CA ILE A 85 3.14 -1.66 -8.95
C ILE A 85 3.14 -0.34 -9.73
N VAL A 86 3.45 -0.37 -11.02
CA VAL A 86 3.52 0.85 -11.85
C VAL A 86 2.16 1.55 -11.90
N ARG A 87 1.07 0.78 -12.05
CA ARG A 87 -0.28 1.32 -12.00
C ARG A 87 -0.60 1.96 -10.64
N GLY A 88 -0.24 1.31 -9.54
CA GLY A 88 -0.45 1.85 -8.19
C GLY A 88 0.31 3.17 -7.96
N ILE A 89 1.53 3.28 -8.49
CA ILE A 89 2.32 4.53 -8.46
C ILE A 89 1.60 5.66 -9.18
N GLU A 90 1.07 5.38 -10.37
CA GLU A 90 0.37 6.38 -11.17
C GLU A 90 -0.93 6.86 -10.52
N ASP A 91 -1.73 5.92 -9.99
CA ASP A 91 -2.99 6.23 -9.33
C ASP A 91 -2.79 7.13 -8.09
N VAL A 92 -1.69 6.94 -7.36
CA VAL A 92 -1.41 7.65 -6.09
C VAL A 92 -0.58 8.91 -6.29
N LEU A 93 0.51 8.83 -7.04
CA LEU A 93 1.48 9.92 -7.18
C LEU A 93 1.21 10.82 -8.39
N ALA A 94 0.32 10.42 -9.30
CA ALA A 94 -0.02 11.15 -10.52
C ALA A 94 1.24 11.55 -11.33
N THR A 95 2.20 10.64 -11.40
CA THR A 95 3.51 10.84 -12.04
C THR A 95 3.42 11.02 -13.56
N GLY A 96 2.34 10.58 -14.20
CA GLY A 96 2.06 10.80 -15.62
C GLY A 96 2.76 9.80 -16.56
N ILE A 97 3.38 8.75 -16.03
CA ILE A 97 4.08 7.70 -16.77
C ILE A 97 3.08 6.82 -17.55
N THR A 98 1.83 6.62 -17.06
CA THR A 98 0.77 5.86 -17.77
C THR A 98 -0.13 6.73 -18.66
N LYS A 99 0.06 8.05 -18.73
CA LYS A 99 -0.63 8.90 -19.71
C LYS A 99 -0.09 8.74 -21.13
N GLN A 100 1.03 8.04 -21.28
CA GLN A 100 1.45 7.48 -22.57
C GLN A 100 0.70 6.16 -22.78
N LEU A 101 0.13 5.96 -23.98
CA LEU A 101 -0.42 4.68 -24.41
C LEU A 101 0.57 3.56 -24.03
N VAL A 102 0.08 2.40 -23.58
CA VAL A 102 0.94 1.22 -23.34
C VAL A 102 1.82 0.90 -24.56
N SER A 103 1.36 1.26 -25.77
CA SER A 103 2.13 1.16 -27.02
C SER A 103 3.35 2.08 -27.14
N ALA A 104 3.51 3.08 -26.25
CA ALA A 104 4.67 3.96 -26.18
C ALA A 104 5.70 3.48 -25.14
N TRP A 105 5.42 2.39 -24.43
CA TRP A 105 6.35 1.84 -23.46
C TRP A 105 7.48 1.10 -24.19
N PRO A 106 8.75 1.28 -23.76
CA PRO A 106 9.87 0.57 -24.36
C PRO A 106 9.63 -0.94 -24.35
N LEU A 107 10.04 -1.63 -25.43
CA LEU A 107 9.82 -3.07 -25.61
C LEU A 107 10.29 -3.92 -24.41
N PHE A 108 11.34 -3.49 -23.71
CA PHE A 108 11.85 -4.20 -22.52
C PHE A 108 10.85 -4.18 -21.36
N VAL A 109 10.05 -3.12 -21.23
CA VAL A 109 8.99 -3.04 -20.20
C VAL A 109 7.84 -3.93 -20.62
N LEU A 110 7.44 -3.90 -21.89
CA LEU A 110 6.39 -4.77 -22.42
C LEU A 110 6.75 -6.27 -22.31
N GLN A 111 8.01 -6.64 -22.49
CA GLN A 111 8.50 -8.02 -22.33
C GLN A 111 8.53 -8.52 -20.87
N GLN A 112 8.44 -7.62 -19.89
CA GLN A 112 8.32 -7.98 -18.47
C GLN A 112 6.85 -8.07 -18.03
N LEU A 113 5.91 -7.80 -18.95
CA LEU A 113 4.46 -7.77 -18.73
C LEU A 113 3.72 -8.95 -19.38
N TYR A 114 4.40 -9.74 -20.21
CA TYR A 114 3.94 -10.98 -20.85
C TYR A 114 4.91 -12.11 -20.53
#